data_AF-A0A3N0EIP6-F1
#
_entry.id   AF-A0A3N0EIP6-F1
#
_cell.length_a   1.000
_cell.length_b   1.000
_cell.length_c   1.000
_cell.angle_alpha   90.00
_cell.angle_beta   90.00
_cell.angle_gamma   90.00
#
_symmetry.space_group_name_H-M   'P 1'
#
loop_
_entity.id
_entity.type
_entity.pdbx_description
1 polymer ?
#
loop_
_entity_poly.entity_id
_entity_poly.type
_entity_poly.pdbx_seq_one_letter_code
_entity_poly.pdbx_strand_id
1 'polypeptide(L)' 'MNKLPHHVFTYIRKHFREGYFSNIESIRDKDGHLLFRAKIHENETIHHLEFNAQGSLLKHETEPMFEEDYYEGRFYGEE' A
#
# COMPACT_ATOMS: atom_id res chain seq x y z
N MET A 1 -15.52 -2.81 -5.68
CA MET A 1 -14.13 -3.31 -5.58
C MET A 1 -13.31 -2.64 -6.67
N ASN A 2 -12.54 -1.60 -6.33
CA ASN A 2 -11.61 -0.98 -7.28
C ASN A 2 -10.51 -2.00 -7.57
N LYS A 3 -10.59 -2.61 -8.76
CA LYS A 3 -9.58 -3.55 -9.23
C LYS A 3 -8.28 -2.77 -9.42
N LEU A 4 -7.22 -3.16 -8.72
CA LEU A 4 -5.90 -2.65 -9.04
C LEU A 4 -5.61 -2.91 -10.51
N PRO A 5 -4.90 -2.00 -11.18
CA PRO A 5 -4.31 -2.33 -12.44
C PRO A 5 -3.40 -3.55 -12.30
N HIS A 6 -3.52 -4.50 -13.22
CA HIS A 6 -2.78 -5.76 -13.20
C HIS A 6 -1.26 -5.57 -13.09
N HIS A 7 -0.74 -4.49 -13.68
CA HIS A 7 0.67 -4.15 -13.63
C HIS A 7 1.15 -3.78 -12.22
N VAL A 8 0.36 -3.05 -11.42
CA VAL A 8 0.71 -2.69 -10.04
C VAL A 8 0.73 -3.96 -9.18
N PHE A 9 -0.29 -4.81 -9.33
CA PHE A 9 -0.34 -6.09 -8.64
C PHE A 9 0.85 -7.00 -8.98
N THR A 10 1.23 -7.05 -10.26
CA THR A 10 2.37 -7.85 -10.73
C THR A 10 3.70 -7.33 -10.17
N TYR A 11 3.90 -6.01 -10.16
CA TYR A 11 5.07 -5.39 -9.56
C TYR A 11 5.20 -5.80 -8.09
N ILE A 12 4.13 -5.61 -7.32
CA ILE A 12 4.17 -5.86 -5.89
C ILE A 12 4.40 -7.34 -5.60
N ARG A 13 3.71 -8.26 -6.30
CA ARG A 13 3.96 -9.70 -6.13
C ARG A 13 5.39 -10.15 -6.47
N LYS A 14 6.05 -9.44 -7.38
CA LYS A 14 7.43 -9.75 -7.78
C LYS A 14 8.44 -9.24 -6.74
N HIS A 15 8.17 -8.08 -6.16
CA HIS A 15 9.10 -7.38 -5.26
C HIS A 15 8.87 -7.68 -3.77
N PHE A 16 7.64 -7.97 -3.36
CA PHE A 16 7.23 -8.22 -1.98
C PHE A 16 6.55 -9.59 -1.92
N ARG A 17 7.35 -10.66 -1.95
CA ARG A 17 6.82 -12.04 -2.01
C ARG A 17 6.29 -12.49 -0.66
N GLU A 18 6.88 -11.99 0.42
CA GLU A 18 6.56 -12.33 1.81
C GLU A 18 5.75 -11.21 2.48
N GLY A 19 5.79 -9.99 1.92
CA GLY A 19 4.95 -8.90 2.37
C GLY A 19 3.46 -9.09 2.09
N TYR A 20 2.62 -8.60 3.00
CA TYR A 20 1.17 -8.57 2.84
C TYR A 20 0.68 -7.15 2.53
N PHE A 21 -0.38 -7.08 1.73
CA PHE A 21 -1.03 -5.83 1.40
C PHE A 21 -1.93 -5.39 2.54
N SER A 22 -1.67 -4.19 3.07
CA SER A 22 -2.51 -3.61 4.12
C SER A 22 -3.58 -2.72 3.53
N ASN A 23 -3.20 -1.82 2.62
CA ASN A 23 -4.16 -0.92 1.98
C ASN A 23 -3.74 -0.58 0.55
N ILE A 24 -4.72 -0.42 -0.33
CA ILE A 24 -4.51 0.10 -1.67
C ILE A 24 -5.64 1.05 -2.03
N GLU A 25 -5.27 2.28 -2.36
CA GLU A 25 -6.20 3.33 -2.72
C GLU A 25 -5.86 3.95 -4.07
N SER A 26 -6.90 4.36 -4.79
CA SER A 26 -6.79 5.14 -6.02
C SER A 26 -7.14 6.58 -5.71
N ILE A 27 -6.18 7.49 -5.88
CA ILE A 27 -6.37 8.91 -5.65
C ILE A 27 -6.19 9.69 -6.96
N ARG A 28 -6.70 10.92 -6.99
CA ARG A 28 -6.34 11.87 -8.05
C ARG A 28 -5.42 12.92 -7.46
N ASP A 29 -4.33 13.19 -8.15
CA ASP A 29 -3.44 14.30 -7.81
C ASP A 29 -4.11 15.66 -8.10
N LYS A 30 -3.48 16.76 -7.69
CA LYS A 30 -3.94 18.14 -7.94
C LYS A 30 -4.13 18.44 -9.42
N ASP A 31 -3.34 17.81 -10.29
CA ASP A 31 -3.46 17.91 -11.74
C ASP A 31 -4.55 16.99 -12.34
N GLY A 32 -5.27 16.23 -11.50
CA GLY A 32 -6.32 15.31 -11.92
C GLY A 32 -5.81 13.95 -12.42
N HIS A 33 -4.50 13.72 -12.37
CA HIS A 33 -3.88 12.45 -12.75
C HIS A 33 -4.24 11.34 -11.75
N LEU A 34 -4.57 10.16 -12.27
CA LEU A 34 -4.86 8.99 -11.46
C LEU A 34 -3.55 8.40 -10.91
N LEU A 35 -3.49 8.29 -9.59
CA LEU A 35 -2.40 7.66 -8.84
C LEU A 35 -2.94 6.48 -8.02
N PHE A 36 -2.07 5.51 -7.78
CA PHE A 36 -2.34 4.36 -6.93
C PHE A 36 -1.35 4.34 -5.78
N ARG A 37 -1.84 4.34 -4.55
CA ARG A 37 -1.01 4.19 -3.35
C ARG A 37 -1.21 2.81 -2.75
N ALA A 38 -0.11 2.12 -2.48
CA ALA A 38 -0.12 0.82 -1.83
C ALA A 38 0.72 0.87 -0.54
N LYS A 39 0.13 0.40 0.56
CA LYS A 39 0.83 0.16 1.83
C LYS A 39 1.07 -1.35 1.96
N ILE A 40 2.34 -1.76 1.96
CA ILE A 40 2.76 -3.15 2.05
C ILE A 40 3.56 -3.32 3.33
N HIS A 41 3.26 -4.36 4.08
CA HIS A 41 3.95 -4.69 5.31
C HIS A 41 4.83 -5.90 5.03
N GLU A 42 6.14 -5.75 5.16
CA GLU A 42 7.10 -6.82 4.95
C GLU A 42 8.13 -6.79 6.08
N ASN A 43 8.24 -7.90 6.83
CA ASN A 43 9.03 -7.98 8.05
C ASN A 43 8.59 -6.91 9.07
N GLU A 44 9.54 -6.08 9.53
CA GLU A 44 9.33 -4.95 10.45
C GLU A 44 9.35 -3.61 9.69
N THR A 45 9.00 -3.62 8.41
CA THR A 45 9.02 -2.43 7.56
C THR A 45 7.70 -2.30 6.81
N ILE A 46 7.19 -1.08 6.81
CA ILE A 46 6.05 -0.68 6.02
C ILE A 46 6.59 0.06 4.80
N HIS A 47 6.19 -0.39 3.62
CA HIS A 47 6.51 0.22 2.34
C HIS A 47 5.31 0.99 1.81
N HIS A 48 5.51 2.29 1.59
CA HIS A 48 4.56 3.18 0.94
C HIS A 48 4.98 3.35 -0.51
N LEU A 49 4.19 2.78 -1.42
CA LEU A 49 4.43 2.85 -2.86
C LEU A 49 3.39 3.71 -3.53
N GLU A 50 3.83 4.58 -4.43
CA GLU A 50 2.96 5.38 -5.29
C GLU A 50 3.24 5.04 -6.75
N PHE A 51 2.18 4.70 -7.50
CA PHE A 51 2.24 4.37 -8.91
C PHE A 51 1.37 5.32 -9.72
N ASN A 52 1.79 5.61 -10.95
CA ASN A 52 0.93 6.30 -11.92
C ASN A 52 -0.09 5.33 -12.56
N ALA A 53 -0.98 5.88 -13.38
CA ALA A 53 -1.98 5.14 -14.14
C ALA A 53 -1.42 4.03 -15.06
N GLN A 54 -0.15 4.15 -15.45
CA GLN A 54 0.57 3.20 -16.31
C GLN A 54 1.32 2.12 -15.50
N GLY A 55 1.35 2.23 -14.17
CA GLY A 55 2.04 1.27 -13.31
C GLY A 55 3.50 1.55 -13.05
N SER A 56 3.97 2.73 -13.45
CA SER A 56 5.32 3.15 -13.11
C SER A 56 5.34 3.62 -11.67
N LEU A 57 6.30 3.12 -10.90
CA LEU A 57 6.55 3.57 -9.54
C LEU A 57 7.05 5.01 -9.59
N LEU A 58 6.29 5.93 -9.00
CA LEU A 58 6.64 7.34 -8.85
C LEU A 58 7.39 7.58 -7.55
N LYS A 59 6.97 6.91 -6.47
CA LYS A 59 7.52 7.10 -5.13
C LYS A 59 7.59 5.80 -4.36
N HIS A 60 8.64 5.64 -3.57
CA HIS A 60 8.83 4.55 -2.62
C HIS A 60 9.41 5.12 -1.33
N GLU A 61 8.64 5.03 -0.27
CA GLU A 61 9.06 5.37 1.09
C GLU A 61 8.94 4.15 1.99
N THR A 62 9.76 4.10 3.02
CA THR A 62 9.76 3.02 4.00
C THR A 62 9.76 3.61 5.39
N GLU A 63 8.90 3.07 6.25
CA GLU A 63 8.86 3.40 7.67
C GLU A 63 9.06 2.11 8.49
N PRO A 64 9.82 2.17 9.58
CA PRO A 64 9.93 1.05 10.51
C PRO A 64 8.56 0.81 11.15
N MET A 65 8.18 -0.45 11.26
CA MET A 65 6.94 -0.88 11.88
C MET A 65 7.16 -0.89 13.39
N PHE A 66 6.64 0.13 14.10
CA PHE A 66 6.70 0.15 15.57
C PHE A 66 5.66 -0.84 16.14
N GLU A 67 5.94 -1.43 17.31
CA GLU A 67 5.07 -2.45 17.95
C GLU A 67 3.60 -1.99 18.10
N GLU A 68 3.32 -0.69 18.14
CA GLU A 68 1.96 -0.13 18.26
C GLU A 68 1.11 -0.28 16.98
N ASP A 69 1.73 -0.30 15.80
CA ASP A 69 1.02 -0.46 14.50
C ASP A 69 0.47 -1.87 14.28
N TYR A 70 0.92 -2.86 15.07
CA TYR A 70 0.39 -4.23 15.05
C TYR A 70 -1.00 -4.34 15.74
N TYR A 71 -1.42 -3.33 16.52
CA TYR A 71 -2.61 -3.40 17.38
C TYR A 71 -3.83 -2.59 16.93
N GLU A 72 -3.79 -1.83 15.83
CA GLU A 72 -4.98 -1.11 15.33
C GLU A 72 -5.93 -2.00 14.48
N GLY A 73 -6.30 -3.16 15.05
CA GLY A 73 -7.19 -4.13 14.41
C GLY A 73 -8.21 -4.81 15.34
N ARG A 74 -8.44 -4.29 16.55
CA ARG A 74 -9.56 -4.74 17.41
C ARG A 74 -10.36 -3.57 17.96
N PHE A 75 -11.35 -3.14 17.20
CA PHE A 75 -12.54 -2.50 17.76
C PHE A 75 -13.65 -3.55 17.94
N TYR A 76 -13.95 -3.90 19.18
CA TYR A 76 -15.27 -4.19 19.77
C TYR A 76 -15.08 -3.84 21.27
N GLY A 77 -15.72 -2.84 21.86
CA GLY A 77 -17.17 -2.77 22.10
C GLY A 77 -17.48 -3.40 23.46
N GLU A 78 -18.17 -2.64 24.33
CA GLU A 78 -18.64 -2.98 25.70
C GLU A 78 -17.55 -2.78 26.78
N GLU A 79 -17.70 -1.91 27.78
CA GLU A 79 -18.83 -1.70 28.71
C GLU A 79 -19.19 -0.22 28.97
#